data_AF-A0A2V7ERU8-F1
#
_entry.id   AF-A0A2V7ERU8-F1
#
_cell.length_a   1.000
_cell.length_b   1.000
_cell.length_c   1.000
_cell.angle_alpha   90.00
_cell.angle_beta   90.00
_cell.angle_gamma   90.00
#
_symmetry.space_group_name_H-M   'P 1'
#
loop_
_entity.id
_entity.type
_entity.pdbx_description
1 polymer ?
#
loop_
_entity_poly.entity_id
_entity_poly.type
_entity_poly.pdbx_seq_one_letter_code
_entity_poly.pdbx_strand_id
1 'polypeptide(L)'
;MRVVIGFGVDTVEVPNREIFALWRSYLASRPSCRQQSPLWSSSERARWPVADLLCTYVYQGFSKFTVLHLAPAVGFDSTYLIRTMVAQVSGPEQDIQPLAVYRVFATREGGRWVLANALPRLTQRWQRETIGRITFVFPPTHRFVRARAEATAAFVDSLAHAFAVPPPPPIGYYFTDDLGETLAAAGLEFFPLGSDTVGGRSDALDHLVFIGSSSNGEGYRHELAHVVLWPFLASLNAAGLVQEGLMTWVGGSAGLDFKDLLPGLKQYLDAHPDLTLEGVLANPPLRKGALDVGYDGFAVLCKMVYDVGGIAGVRSWASAGRDPRAVLTTAARLLNVPETQLNRLWRQRVSDLGSEH
;
A
#
# COMPACT_ATOMS: atom_id res chain seq x y z
N MET A 1 -21.85 -10.57 -2.73
CA MET A 1 -21.93 -9.24 -2.09
C MET A 1 -23.36 -8.76 -2.20
N ARG A 2 -23.90 -8.07 -1.20
CA ARG A 2 -25.25 -7.46 -1.26
C ARG A 2 -25.08 -5.97 -1.53
N VAL A 3 -25.67 -5.52 -2.63
CA VAL A 3 -25.70 -4.10 -3.02
C VAL A 3 -27.09 -3.55 -2.71
N VAL A 4 -27.15 -2.45 -1.98
CA VAL A 4 -28.38 -1.71 -1.68
C VAL A 4 -28.25 -0.27 -2.17
N ILE A 5 -29.40 0.36 -2.39
CA ILE A 5 -29.50 1.75 -2.86
C ILE A 5 -29.70 2.62 -1.62
N GLY A 6 -28.87 3.66 -1.47
CA GLY A 6 -29.01 4.65 -0.41
C GLY A 6 -30.20 5.58 -0.64
N PHE A 7 -30.62 6.27 0.41
CA PHE A 7 -31.70 7.26 0.32
C PHE A 7 -31.37 8.35 -0.71
N GLY A 8 -32.34 8.69 -1.56
CA GLY A 8 -32.20 9.76 -2.56
C GLY A 8 -31.44 9.38 -3.83
N VAL A 9 -30.98 8.14 -3.97
CA VAL A 9 -30.32 7.67 -5.21
C VAL A 9 -31.38 7.18 -6.20
N ASP A 10 -31.52 7.89 -7.32
CA ASP A 10 -32.37 7.46 -8.43
C ASP A 10 -31.67 6.39 -9.28
N THR A 11 -32.32 5.23 -9.41
CA THR A 11 -31.91 4.13 -10.30
C THR A 11 -33.05 3.66 -11.21
N VAL A 12 -34.11 4.45 -11.36
CA VAL A 12 -35.31 4.10 -12.14
C VAL A 12 -35.15 4.57 -13.58
N GLU A 13 -34.71 5.81 -13.76
CA GLU A 13 -34.58 6.44 -15.07
C GLU A 13 -33.29 6.05 -15.81
N VAL A 14 -33.33 6.19 -17.13
CA VAL A 14 -32.13 6.08 -17.98
C VAL A 14 -31.35 7.39 -17.89
N PRO A 15 -30.01 7.35 -17.72
CA PRO A 15 -29.15 6.17 -17.78
C PRO A 15 -28.87 5.50 -16.43
N ASN A 16 -29.31 6.07 -15.31
CA ASN A 16 -28.98 5.60 -13.96
C ASN A 16 -29.31 4.12 -13.74
N ARG A 17 -30.44 3.63 -14.28
CA ARG A 17 -30.82 2.22 -14.22
C ARG A 17 -29.78 1.29 -14.85
N GLU A 18 -29.24 1.66 -16.01
CA GLU A 18 -28.22 0.88 -16.74
C GLU A 18 -26.90 0.87 -15.96
N ILE A 19 -26.52 2.02 -15.41
CA ILE A 19 -25.27 2.19 -14.68
C ILE A 19 -25.30 1.46 -13.34
N PHE A 20 -26.43 1.52 -12.62
CA PHE A 20 -26.62 0.74 -11.40
C PHE A 20 -26.58 -0.76 -11.70
N ALA A 21 -27.20 -1.22 -12.80
CA ALA A 21 -27.14 -2.62 -13.22
C ALA A 21 -25.71 -3.07 -13.55
N LEU A 22 -24.91 -2.24 -14.23
CA LEU A 22 -23.48 -2.46 -14.47
C LEU A 22 -22.72 -2.64 -13.15
N TRP A 23 -22.87 -1.69 -12.22
CA TRP A 23 -22.17 -1.71 -10.94
C TRP A 23 -22.55 -2.92 -10.08
N ARG A 24 -23.85 -3.21 -10.00
CA ARG A 24 -24.36 -4.39 -9.31
C ARG A 24 -23.81 -5.68 -9.91
N SER A 25 -23.72 -5.76 -11.24
CA SER A 25 -23.17 -6.94 -11.92
C SER A 25 -21.70 -7.15 -11.60
N TYR A 26 -20.91 -6.07 -11.54
CA TYR A 26 -19.51 -6.12 -11.15
C TYR A 26 -19.34 -6.61 -9.70
N LEU A 27 -20.06 -6.04 -8.74
CA LEU A 27 -19.98 -6.50 -7.35
C LEU A 27 -20.52 -7.93 -7.17
N ALA A 28 -21.54 -8.32 -7.94
CA ALA A 28 -22.07 -9.69 -7.93
C ALA A 28 -21.07 -10.72 -8.47
N SER A 29 -20.20 -10.33 -9.41
CA SER A 29 -19.15 -11.21 -9.94
C SER A 29 -18.04 -11.52 -8.94
N ARG A 30 -18.09 -10.94 -7.73
CA ARG A 30 -17.06 -11.07 -6.68
C ARG A 30 -15.68 -10.72 -7.23
N PRO A 31 -15.41 -9.43 -7.47
CA PRO A 31 -14.17 -8.99 -8.09
C PRO A 31 -12.96 -9.63 -7.41
N SER A 32 -12.07 -10.21 -8.22
CA SER A 32 -10.78 -10.69 -7.74
C SER A 32 -9.71 -9.68 -8.14
N CYS A 33 -8.84 -9.32 -7.21
CA CYS A 33 -7.65 -8.49 -7.45
C CYS A 33 -6.55 -9.21 -8.25
N ARG A 34 -6.94 -10.15 -9.11
CA ARG A 34 -6.03 -11.01 -9.88
C ARG A 34 -6.51 -11.24 -11.31
N GLN A 35 -7.73 -10.82 -11.64
CA GLN A 35 -8.32 -11.05 -12.95
C GLN A 35 -9.00 -9.78 -13.45
N GLN A 36 -8.81 -9.50 -14.74
CA GLN A 36 -9.53 -8.40 -15.38
C GLN A 36 -11.01 -8.72 -15.53
N SER A 37 -11.84 -7.69 -15.39
CA SER A 37 -13.27 -7.78 -15.64
C SER A 37 -13.64 -7.02 -16.93
N PRO A 38 -14.38 -7.63 -17.87
CA PRO A 38 -14.79 -6.97 -19.11
C PRO A 38 -15.79 -5.82 -18.91
N LEU A 39 -16.25 -5.64 -17.67
CA LEU A 39 -17.09 -4.52 -17.26
C LEU A 39 -16.31 -3.22 -17.12
N TRP A 40 -14.97 -3.28 -17.05
CA TRP A 40 -14.10 -2.11 -17.04
C TRP A 40 -13.74 -1.67 -18.45
N SER A 41 -13.53 -0.36 -18.59
CA SER A 41 -13.06 0.31 -19.80
C SER A 41 -11.88 -0.42 -20.43
N SER A 42 -11.92 -0.53 -21.76
CA SER A 42 -10.83 -1.12 -22.54
C SER A 42 -9.50 -0.39 -22.32
N SER A 43 -9.53 0.94 -22.17
CA SER A 43 -8.34 1.75 -21.89
C SER A 43 -7.73 1.47 -20.51
N GLU A 44 -8.57 1.32 -19.48
CA GLU A 44 -8.10 1.01 -18.11
C GLU A 44 -7.50 -0.40 -18.06
N ARG A 45 -8.12 -1.37 -18.73
CA ARG A 45 -7.62 -2.75 -18.85
C ARG A 45 -6.33 -2.86 -19.67
N ALA A 46 -6.11 -1.96 -20.62
CA ALA A 46 -4.85 -1.91 -21.36
C ALA A 46 -3.73 -1.27 -20.52
N ARG A 47 -4.09 -0.37 -19.59
CA ARG A 47 -3.15 0.37 -18.76
C ARG A 47 -2.66 -0.42 -17.55
N TRP A 48 -3.55 -1.16 -16.89
CA TRP A 48 -3.26 -1.83 -15.63
C TRP A 48 -3.59 -3.33 -15.69
N PRO A 49 -2.72 -4.20 -15.16
CA PRO A 49 -3.03 -5.61 -14.95
C PRO A 49 -4.36 -5.82 -14.22
N VAL A 50 -4.63 -5.04 -13.17
CA VAL A 50 -5.92 -5.02 -12.47
C VAL A 50 -6.60 -3.68 -12.70
N ALA A 51 -7.72 -3.69 -13.44
CA ALA A 51 -8.38 -2.44 -13.79
C ALA A 51 -9.07 -1.75 -12.60
N ASP A 52 -9.42 -2.47 -11.53
CA ASP A 52 -9.96 -1.84 -10.32
C ASP A 52 -8.82 -1.54 -9.34
N LEU A 53 -8.36 -0.29 -9.36
CA LEU A 53 -7.21 0.15 -8.54
C LEU A 53 -7.49 0.16 -7.03
N LEU A 54 -8.75 0.06 -6.61
CA LEU A 54 -9.14 0.10 -5.20
C LEU A 54 -9.51 -1.27 -4.66
N CYS A 55 -9.34 -2.33 -5.47
CA CYS A 55 -9.85 -3.65 -5.14
C CYS A 55 -9.27 -4.21 -3.83
N THR A 56 -7.97 -3.97 -3.55
CA THR A 56 -7.26 -4.46 -2.36
C THR A 56 -7.70 -3.72 -1.09
N TYR A 57 -8.13 -2.47 -1.23
CA TYR A 57 -8.69 -1.67 -0.13
C TYR A 57 -10.13 -2.07 0.18
N VAL A 58 -10.93 -2.35 -0.84
CA VAL A 58 -12.38 -2.47 -0.68
C VAL A 58 -12.84 -3.91 -0.42
N TYR A 59 -12.24 -4.90 -1.06
CA TYR A 59 -12.75 -6.28 -1.07
C TYR A 59 -12.15 -7.17 0.03
N GLN A 60 -12.11 -6.67 1.26
CA GLN A 60 -11.49 -7.32 2.42
C GLN A 60 -12.46 -8.21 3.23
N GLY A 61 -13.39 -8.90 2.55
CA GLY A 61 -14.38 -9.77 3.21
C GLY A 61 -15.67 -9.07 3.66
N PHE A 62 -15.74 -7.74 3.53
CA PHE A 62 -16.95 -6.96 3.78
C PHE A 62 -18.01 -7.26 2.70
N SER A 63 -19.27 -7.40 3.12
CA SER A 63 -20.33 -7.93 2.25
C SER A 63 -21.47 -6.97 1.95
N LYS A 64 -21.55 -5.83 2.65
CA LYS A 64 -22.60 -4.82 2.49
C LYS A 64 -22.08 -3.61 1.74
N PHE A 65 -22.67 -3.36 0.58
CA PHE A 65 -22.35 -2.24 -0.29
C PHE A 65 -23.60 -1.37 -0.42
N THR A 66 -23.47 -0.09 -0.13
CA THR A 66 -24.56 0.89 -0.26
C THR A 66 -24.15 1.95 -1.27
N VAL A 67 -24.87 2.06 -2.39
CA VAL A 67 -24.65 3.16 -3.35
C VAL A 67 -25.19 4.43 -2.70
N LEU A 68 -24.31 5.36 -2.36
CA LEU A 68 -24.64 6.63 -1.71
C LEU A 68 -24.98 7.72 -2.72
N HIS A 69 -24.40 7.65 -3.92
CA HIS A 69 -24.59 8.66 -4.95
C HIS A 69 -24.41 8.04 -6.34
N LEU A 70 -25.34 8.34 -7.24
CA LEU A 70 -25.26 8.05 -8.66
C LEU A 70 -25.77 9.26 -9.44
N ALA A 71 -24.87 9.97 -10.12
CA ALA A 71 -25.21 11.20 -10.82
C ALA A 71 -24.21 11.51 -11.94
N PRO A 72 -24.57 12.39 -12.90
CA PRO A 72 -23.60 12.94 -13.86
C PRO A 72 -22.37 13.50 -13.14
N ALA A 73 -21.20 13.16 -13.64
CA ALA A 73 -19.94 13.67 -13.12
C ALA A 73 -19.71 15.09 -13.64
N VAL A 74 -19.76 16.08 -12.75
CA VAL A 74 -19.53 17.48 -13.11
C VAL A 74 -18.15 17.64 -13.76
N GLY A 75 -18.12 18.30 -14.92
CA GLY A 75 -16.89 18.53 -15.68
C GLY A 75 -16.43 17.37 -16.56
N PHE A 76 -17.22 16.29 -16.67
CA PHE A 76 -16.92 15.16 -17.54
C PHE A 76 -18.13 14.83 -18.43
N ASP A 77 -17.90 14.83 -19.74
CA ASP A 77 -18.95 14.51 -20.71
C ASP A 77 -19.35 13.05 -20.63
N SER A 78 -20.66 12.78 -20.68
CA SER A 78 -21.24 11.43 -20.73
C SER A 78 -20.63 10.46 -19.71
N THR A 79 -20.34 10.99 -18.52
CA THR A 79 -19.69 10.29 -17.43
C THR A 79 -20.54 10.41 -16.18
N TYR A 80 -20.68 9.32 -15.44
CA TYR A 80 -21.41 9.29 -14.17
C TYR A 80 -20.48 8.89 -13.04
N LEU A 81 -20.68 9.50 -11.89
CA LEU A 81 -20.04 9.15 -10.64
C LEU A 81 -20.89 8.09 -9.92
N ILE A 82 -20.24 7.03 -9.43
CA ILE A 82 -20.86 6.05 -8.53
C ILE A 82 -20.08 6.09 -7.22
N ARG A 83 -20.69 6.60 -6.15
CA ARG A 83 -20.12 6.58 -4.80
C ARG A 83 -20.75 5.45 -3.99
N THR A 84 -19.92 4.59 -3.42
CA THR A 84 -20.35 3.40 -2.69
C THR A 84 -19.69 3.35 -1.32
N MET A 85 -20.49 3.11 -0.29
CA MET A 85 -20.01 2.76 1.05
C MET A 85 -19.93 1.24 1.18
N VAL A 86 -18.85 0.77 1.80
CA VAL A 86 -18.64 -0.63 2.17
C VAL A 86 -18.53 -0.71 3.68
N ALA A 87 -19.34 -1.57 4.28
CA ALA A 87 -19.44 -1.68 5.73
C ALA A 87 -19.72 -3.11 6.18
N GLN A 88 -19.36 -3.40 7.43
CA GLN A 88 -19.84 -4.55 8.17
C GLN A 88 -21.04 -4.10 8.99
N VAL A 89 -22.01 -5.00 9.13
CA VAL A 89 -23.14 -4.81 10.03
C VAL A 89 -23.12 -5.96 11.01
N SER A 90 -23.06 -5.65 12.30
CA SER A 90 -22.90 -6.63 13.37
C SER A 90 -23.76 -6.29 14.60
N GLY A 91 -24.00 -7.30 15.43
CA GLY A 91 -24.72 -7.13 16.69
C GLY A 91 -26.25 -7.04 16.53
N PRO A 92 -26.99 -7.17 17.64
CA PRO A 92 -28.46 -7.05 17.65
C PRO A 92 -28.94 -5.63 17.30
N GLU A 93 -28.12 -4.62 17.62
CA GLU A 93 -28.40 -3.21 17.33
C GLU A 93 -28.14 -2.83 15.85
N GLN A 94 -27.57 -3.76 15.07
CA GLN A 94 -27.22 -3.55 13.67
C GLN A 94 -26.22 -2.40 13.46
N ASP A 95 -25.20 -2.33 14.32
CA ASP A 95 -24.14 -1.33 14.24
C ASP A 95 -23.43 -1.39 12.89
N ILE A 96 -23.22 -0.21 12.29
CA ILE A 96 -22.56 -0.04 11.01
C ILE A 96 -21.09 0.28 11.27
N GLN A 97 -20.20 -0.60 10.80
CA GLN A 97 -18.76 -0.43 10.86
C GLN A 97 -18.24 -0.16 9.45
N PRO A 98 -18.04 1.11 9.05
CA PRO A 98 -17.59 1.44 7.70
C PRO A 98 -16.13 1.01 7.50
N LEU A 99 -15.88 0.32 6.39
CA LEU A 99 -14.53 0.06 5.88
C LEU A 99 -14.09 1.18 4.93
N ALA A 100 -14.96 1.52 3.98
CA ALA A 100 -14.58 2.46 2.93
C ALA A 100 -15.78 3.24 2.39
N VAL A 101 -15.53 4.47 1.96
CA VAL A 101 -16.37 5.16 0.98
C VAL A 101 -15.48 5.41 -0.22
N TYR A 102 -15.91 4.94 -1.38
CA TYR A 102 -15.11 5.07 -2.59
C TYR A 102 -15.98 5.39 -3.79
N ARG A 103 -15.32 5.93 -4.82
CA ARG A 103 -15.94 6.28 -6.09
C ARG A 103 -15.28 5.59 -7.26
N VAL A 104 -16.13 5.14 -8.15
CA VAL A 104 -15.77 4.76 -9.52
C VAL A 104 -16.59 5.60 -10.48
N PHE A 105 -16.19 5.62 -11.74
CA PHE A 105 -16.93 6.29 -12.80
C PHE A 105 -17.55 5.27 -13.76
N ALA A 106 -18.66 5.64 -14.39
CA ALA A 106 -19.20 4.96 -15.55
C ALA A 106 -19.08 5.86 -16.78
N THR A 107 -18.49 5.34 -17.85
CA THR A 107 -18.30 6.05 -19.12
C THR A 107 -18.87 5.25 -20.29
N ARG A 108 -19.15 5.92 -21.42
CA ARG A 108 -19.61 5.27 -22.65
C ARG A 108 -18.42 4.79 -23.49
N GLU A 109 -18.44 3.51 -23.87
CA GLU A 109 -17.54 2.93 -24.89
C GLU A 109 -18.38 2.10 -25.86
N GLY A 110 -18.32 2.39 -27.16
CA GLY A 110 -19.06 1.61 -28.18
C GLY A 110 -20.57 1.54 -27.91
N GLY A 111 -21.18 2.63 -27.42
CA GLY A 111 -22.61 2.69 -27.12
C GLY A 111 -23.04 1.98 -25.83
N ARG A 112 -22.14 1.41 -25.03
CA ARG A 112 -22.45 0.76 -23.73
C ARG A 112 -21.74 1.46 -22.57
N TRP A 113 -22.27 1.31 -21.36
CA TRP A 113 -21.59 1.76 -20.13
C TRP A 113 -20.50 0.77 -19.72
N VAL A 114 -19.36 1.30 -19.27
CA VAL A 114 -18.24 0.58 -18.68
C VAL A 114 -17.73 1.31 -17.44
N LEU A 115 -17.13 0.58 -16.50
CA LEU A 115 -16.50 1.12 -15.30
C LEU A 115 -15.14 1.74 -15.61
N ALA A 116 -14.78 2.80 -14.89
CA ALA A 116 -13.51 3.49 -15.07
C ALA A 116 -13.02 4.12 -13.76
N ASN A 117 -11.70 4.30 -13.65
CA ASN A 117 -11.05 4.73 -12.40
C ASN A 117 -11.19 6.22 -12.16
N ALA A 118 -11.17 6.60 -10.88
CA ALA A 118 -11.10 8.00 -10.48
C ALA A 118 -9.71 8.61 -10.74
N LEU A 119 -8.65 7.86 -10.48
CA LEU A 119 -7.26 8.33 -10.55
C LEU A 119 -6.92 9.17 -11.80
N PRO A 120 -7.11 8.68 -13.05
CA PRO A 120 -6.73 9.45 -14.23
C PRO A 120 -7.61 10.70 -14.44
N ARG A 121 -8.85 10.69 -13.94
CA ARG A 121 -9.82 11.79 -14.07
C ARG A 121 -9.55 12.89 -13.06
N LEU A 122 -9.36 12.51 -11.80
CA LEU A 122 -9.16 13.47 -10.71
C LEU A 122 -7.76 14.09 -10.74
N THR A 123 -6.78 13.41 -11.33
CA THR A 123 -5.41 13.92 -11.48
C THR A 123 -5.13 14.51 -12.87
N GLN A 124 -6.14 14.71 -13.72
CA GLN A 124 -5.91 15.21 -15.09
C GLN A 124 -5.13 16.53 -15.10
N ARG A 125 -5.44 17.44 -14.16
CA ARG A 125 -4.80 18.76 -14.01
C ARG A 125 -3.56 18.75 -13.10
N TRP A 126 -3.16 17.60 -12.57
CA TRP A 126 -1.95 17.48 -11.77
C TRP A 126 -0.72 17.56 -12.67
N GLN A 127 0.38 18.07 -12.11
CA GLN A 127 1.66 18.14 -12.78
C GLN A 127 2.27 16.74 -12.87
N ARG A 128 3.13 16.53 -13.87
CA ARG A 128 3.79 15.26 -14.15
C ARG A 128 5.24 15.49 -14.49
N GLU A 129 6.12 14.76 -13.83
CA GLU A 129 7.56 14.73 -14.12
C GLU A 129 7.99 13.27 -14.20
N THR A 130 8.62 12.87 -15.31
CA THR A 130 9.13 11.51 -15.49
C THR A 130 10.65 11.53 -15.38
N ILE A 131 11.19 10.79 -14.41
CA ILE A 131 12.64 10.64 -14.19
C ILE A 131 12.94 9.15 -14.07
N GLY A 132 13.78 8.64 -14.98
CA GLY A 132 14.02 7.21 -15.11
C GLY A 132 12.71 6.45 -15.36
N ARG A 133 12.40 5.51 -14.46
CA ARG A 133 11.20 4.65 -14.53
C ARG A 133 9.99 5.22 -13.81
N ILE A 134 10.12 6.36 -13.14
CA ILE A 134 9.08 6.88 -12.25
C ILE A 134 8.42 8.08 -12.92
N THR A 135 7.10 8.07 -13.00
CA THR A 135 6.29 9.26 -13.31
C THR A 135 5.69 9.79 -12.03
N PHE A 136 6.26 10.89 -11.53
CA PHE A 136 5.78 11.63 -10.39
C PHE A 136 4.57 12.45 -10.80
N VAL A 137 3.45 12.30 -10.10
CA VAL A 137 2.17 12.98 -10.34
C VAL A 137 1.74 13.68 -9.06
N PHE A 138 1.64 15.00 -9.11
CA PHE A 138 1.47 15.82 -7.92
C PHE A 138 0.58 17.06 -8.15
N PRO A 139 -0.06 17.61 -7.11
CA PRO A 139 -0.88 18.80 -7.22
C PRO A 139 -0.12 19.98 -7.84
N PRO A 140 -0.79 20.86 -8.61
CA PRO A 140 -0.15 22.01 -9.23
C PRO A 140 0.41 23.04 -8.22
N THR A 141 0.02 22.93 -6.96
CA THR A 141 0.50 23.75 -5.84
C THR A 141 1.81 23.26 -5.26
N HIS A 142 2.23 22.03 -5.56
CA HIS A 142 3.48 21.47 -5.05
C HIS A 142 4.67 21.92 -5.89
N ARG A 143 5.77 22.25 -5.21
CA ARG A 143 7.04 22.62 -5.87
C ARG A 143 7.92 21.38 -6.00
N PHE A 144 8.05 20.88 -7.22
CA PHE A 144 8.84 19.69 -7.50
C PHE A 144 10.33 19.85 -7.14
N VAL A 145 10.88 18.89 -6.39
CA VAL A 145 12.29 18.85 -6.00
C VAL A 145 13.04 17.81 -6.84
N ARG A 146 13.49 18.21 -8.04
CA ARG A 146 14.12 17.32 -9.03
C ARG A 146 15.29 16.50 -8.46
N ALA A 147 16.16 17.08 -7.64
CA ALA A 147 17.29 16.35 -7.06
C ALA A 147 16.87 15.15 -6.18
N ARG A 148 15.74 15.26 -5.45
CA ARG A 148 15.18 14.14 -4.68
C ARG A 148 14.64 13.07 -5.62
N ALA A 149 13.91 13.47 -6.66
CA ALA A 149 13.37 12.55 -7.65
C ALA A 149 14.47 11.77 -8.40
N GLU A 150 15.58 12.43 -8.76
CA GLU A 150 16.75 11.78 -9.37
C GLU A 150 17.39 10.75 -8.43
N ALA A 151 17.56 11.09 -7.15
CA ALA A 151 18.05 10.15 -6.14
C ALA A 151 17.10 8.96 -5.95
N THR A 152 15.78 9.19 -6.00
CA THR A 152 14.76 8.14 -5.91
C THR A 152 14.74 7.23 -7.14
N ALA A 153 14.90 7.78 -8.34
CA ALA A 153 15.03 6.99 -9.56
C ALA A 153 16.29 6.11 -9.52
N ALA A 154 17.43 6.66 -9.09
CA ALA A 154 18.66 5.91 -8.90
C ALA A 154 18.51 4.81 -7.83
N PHE A 155 17.77 5.07 -6.74
CA PHE A 155 17.43 4.07 -5.73
C PHE A 155 16.66 2.89 -6.33
N VAL A 156 15.64 3.15 -7.15
CA VAL A 156 14.83 2.11 -7.80
C VAL A 156 15.70 1.18 -8.67
N ASP A 157 16.56 1.75 -9.51
CA ASP A 157 17.45 0.96 -10.36
C ASP A 157 18.52 0.20 -9.55
N SER A 158 19.07 0.84 -8.51
CA SER A 158 20.09 0.23 -7.64
C SER A 158 19.51 -0.92 -6.83
N LEU A 159 18.28 -0.79 -6.32
CA LEU A 159 17.62 -1.82 -5.54
C LEU A 159 17.29 -3.04 -6.41
N ALA A 160 16.77 -2.83 -7.62
CA ALA A 160 16.51 -3.91 -8.57
C ALA A 160 17.80 -4.68 -8.92
N HIS A 161 18.87 -3.94 -9.20
CA HIS A 161 20.18 -4.51 -9.47
C HIS A 161 20.73 -5.31 -8.28
N ALA A 162 20.69 -4.72 -7.08
CA ALA A 162 21.18 -5.35 -5.86
C ALA A 162 20.50 -6.70 -5.63
N PHE A 163 19.17 -6.78 -5.73
CA PHE A 163 18.41 -8.02 -5.52
C PHE A 163 18.39 -8.96 -6.73
N ALA A 164 19.08 -8.61 -7.81
CA ALA A 164 19.09 -9.34 -9.07
C ALA A 164 17.67 -9.64 -9.58
N VAL A 165 16.75 -8.69 -9.42
CA VAL A 165 15.40 -8.73 -9.98
C VAL A 165 15.34 -7.89 -11.26
N PRO A 166 14.40 -8.19 -12.18
CA PRO A 166 14.19 -7.35 -13.34
C PRO A 166 13.91 -5.90 -12.91
N PRO A 167 14.45 -4.90 -13.62
CA PRO A 167 14.04 -3.51 -13.41
C PRO A 167 12.51 -3.38 -13.53
N PRO A 168 11.85 -2.64 -12.65
CA PRO A 168 10.40 -2.56 -12.66
C PRO A 168 9.89 -1.91 -13.97
N PRO A 169 8.68 -2.24 -14.42
CA PRO A 169 7.96 -1.44 -15.41
C PRO A 169 7.81 0.02 -14.96
N PRO A 170 7.36 0.94 -15.85
CA PRO A 170 7.10 2.32 -15.46
C PRO A 170 6.16 2.41 -14.24
N ILE A 171 6.59 3.17 -13.23
CA ILE A 171 5.89 3.32 -11.94
C ILE A 171 5.14 4.64 -11.93
N GLY A 172 3.85 4.60 -11.58
CA GLY A 172 3.06 5.79 -11.27
C GLY A 172 3.22 6.18 -9.80
N TYR A 173 3.84 7.32 -9.54
CA TYR A 173 4.10 7.82 -8.20
C TYR A 173 3.20 9.02 -7.92
N TYR A 174 2.15 8.81 -7.13
CA TYR A 174 1.20 9.86 -6.77
C TYR A 174 1.47 10.31 -5.36
N PHE A 175 1.56 11.63 -5.16
CA PHE A 175 1.80 12.14 -3.81
C PHE A 175 1.16 13.51 -3.59
N THR A 176 0.76 13.72 -2.35
CA THR A 176 0.32 14.99 -1.78
C THR A 176 0.90 15.12 -0.36
N ASP A 177 0.48 16.14 0.36
CA ASP A 177 0.88 16.39 1.74
C ASP A 177 0.15 15.49 2.75
N ASP A 178 -0.85 14.73 2.30
CA ASP A 178 -1.71 13.86 3.13
C ASP A 178 -2.11 12.58 2.37
N LEU A 179 -1.94 11.43 3.00
CA LEU A 179 -2.22 10.14 2.37
C LEU A 179 -3.71 9.98 2.03
N GLY A 180 -4.60 10.55 2.85
CA GLY A 180 -6.03 10.58 2.59
C GLY A 180 -6.36 11.34 1.31
N GLU A 181 -5.74 12.50 1.08
CA GLU A 181 -5.89 13.25 -0.19
C GLU A 181 -5.38 12.47 -1.40
N THR A 182 -4.22 11.81 -1.26
CA THR A 182 -3.65 11.00 -2.34
C THR A 182 -4.56 9.81 -2.69
N LEU A 183 -5.08 9.11 -1.68
CA LEU A 183 -6.03 8.00 -1.88
C LEU A 183 -7.40 8.49 -2.37
N ALA A 184 -7.84 9.68 -1.96
CA ALA A 184 -9.06 10.30 -2.47
C ALA A 184 -8.94 10.62 -3.97
N ALA A 185 -7.74 10.98 -4.45
CA ALA A 185 -7.46 11.12 -5.88
C ALA A 185 -7.59 9.77 -6.62
N ALA A 186 -7.20 8.66 -5.99
CA ALA A 186 -7.45 7.31 -6.50
C ALA A 186 -8.92 6.88 -6.44
N GLY A 187 -9.75 7.60 -5.70
CA GLY A 187 -11.19 7.39 -5.55
C GLY A 187 -11.60 6.89 -4.17
N LEU A 188 -10.68 6.69 -3.24
CA LEU A 188 -10.95 6.22 -1.89
C LEU A 188 -11.13 7.42 -0.94
N GLU A 189 -12.38 7.83 -0.74
CA GLU A 189 -12.73 9.05 0.00
C GLU A 189 -12.75 8.86 1.52
N PHE A 190 -12.95 7.62 1.96
CA PHE A 190 -12.80 7.23 3.35
C PHE A 190 -12.18 5.83 3.39
N PHE A 191 -11.21 5.65 4.28
CA PHE A 191 -10.61 4.38 4.65
C PHE A 191 -9.96 4.56 6.04
N PRO A 192 -9.98 3.54 6.92
CA PRO A 192 -9.40 3.66 8.25
C PRO A 192 -7.86 3.67 8.18
N LEU A 193 -7.28 4.84 7.93
CA LEU A 193 -5.83 5.06 7.91
C LEU A 193 -5.23 5.19 9.33
N GLY A 194 -6.06 5.30 10.37
CA GLY A 194 -5.59 5.57 11.73
C GLY A 194 -4.90 6.93 11.81
N SER A 195 -3.77 6.98 12.50
CA SER A 195 -2.93 8.19 12.60
C SER A 195 -1.90 8.31 11.47
N ASP A 196 -1.92 7.42 10.47
CA ASP A 196 -0.96 7.39 9.37
C ASP A 196 -1.41 8.28 8.22
N THR A 197 -1.17 9.58 8.34
CA THR A 197 -1.40 10.54 7.26
C THR A 197 -0.15 10.79 6.42
N VAL A 198 1.04 10.44 6.94
CA VAL A 198 2.33 10.75 6.32
C VAL A 198 3.02 9.56 5.63
N GLY A 199 2.46 8.36 5.76
CA GLY A 199 2.98 7.15 5.14
C GLY A 199 2.66 7.03 3.66
N GLY A 200 2.67 5.80 3.17
CA GLY A 200 2.32 5.51 1.79
C GLY A 200 1.61 4.18 1.64
N ARG A 201 1.14 3.89 0.43
CA ARG A 201 0.64 2.58 0.01
C ARG A 201 1.14 2.25 -1.38
N SER A 202 1.38 0.97 -1.62
CA SER A 202 1.81 0.46 -2.92
C SER A 202 0.77 -0.49 -3.50
N ASP A 203 0.60 -0.41 -4.81
CA ASP A 203 0.03 -1.47 -5.63
C ASP A 203 1.15 -2.01 -6.53
N ALA A 204 1.77 -3.09 -6.09
CA ALA A 204 2.89 -3.68 -6.81
C ALA A 204 2.49 -4.32 -8.15
N LEU A 205 1.24 -4.76 -8.30
CA LEU A 205 0.76 -5.37 -9.55
C LEU A 205 0.52 -4.31 -10.62
N ASP A 206 -0.04 -3.17 -10.23
CA ASP A 206 -0.33 -2.06 -11.14
C ASP A 206 0.81 -1.03 -11.22
N HIS A 207 1.90 -1.27 -10.50
CA HIS A 207 3.09 -0.41 -10.40
C HIS A 207 2.73 1.01 -9.98
N LEU A 208 1.90 1.13 -8.95
CA LEU A 208 1.47 2.40 -8.38
C LEU A 208 1.97 2.56 -6.95
N VAL A 209 2.33 3.78 -6.59
CA VAL A 209 2.54 4.17 -5.19
C VAL A 209 1.78 5.46 -4.89
N PHE A 210 1.23 5.53 -3.69
CA PHE A 210 0.42 6.61 -3.15
C PHE A 210 1.05 7.10 -1.85
N ILE A 211 1.56 8.33 -1.82
CA ILE A 211 2.37 8.85 -0.71
C ILE A 211 1.74 10.10 -0.10
N GLY A 212 1.70 10.17 1.23
CA GLY A 212 1.16 11.29 1.99
C GLY A 212 2.19 12.18 2.69
N SER A 213 3.41 12.34 2.16
CA SER A 213 4.51 12.99 2.90
C SER A 213 4.95 14.30 2.26
N SER A 214 4.48 15.44 2.76
CA SER A 214 4.92 16.78 2.31
C SER A 214 6.42 17.01 2.45
N SER A 215 7.02 16.45 3.51
CA SER A 215 8.43 16.69 3.85
C SER A 215 9.40 15.89 2.97
N ASN A 216 8.99 14.71 2.49
CA ASN A 216 9.82 13.88 1.61
C ASN A 216 9.41 13.93 0.15
N GLY A 217 8.14 14.10 -0.16
CA GLY A 217 7.62 14.28 -1.52
C GLY A 217 8.15 13.20 -2.45
N GLU A 218 9.05 13.59 -3.35
CA GLU A 218 9.72 12.76 -4.35
C GLU A 218 10.71 11.74 -3.76
N GLY A 219 11.06 11.89 -2.48
CA GLY A 219 12.07 11.12 -1.75
C GLY A 219 11.54 9.90 -0.98
N TYR A 220 10.23 9.62 -0.99
CA TYR A 220 9.66 8.53 -0.19
C TYR A 220 9.90 7.16 -0.86
N ARG A 221 10.85 6.39 -0.34
CA ARG A 221 11.35 5.16 -0.97
C ARG A 221 10.67 3.87 -0.53
N HIS A 222 10.05 3.84 0.65
CA HIS A 222 9.48 2.61 1.22
C HIS A 222 8.49 1.92 0.28
N GLU A 223 7.48 2.64 -0.23
CA GLU A 223 6.49 2.03 -1.15
C GLU A 223 7.08 1.63 -2.50
N LEU A 224 8.13 2.32 -2.95
CA LEU A 224 8.85 1.92 -4.16
C LEU A 224 9.58 0.60 -3.95
N ALA A 225 10.09 0.33 -2.75
CA ALA A 225 10.72 -0.95 -2.44
C ALA A 225 9.72 -2.11 -2.57
N HIS A 226 8.46 -1.93 -2.15
CA HIS A 226 7.39 -2.91 -2.37
C HIS A 226 7.19 -3.25 -3.86
N VAL A 227 7.15 -2.24 -4.73
CA VAL A 227 7.01 -2.44 -6.19
C VAL A 227 8.25 -3.13 -6.77
N VAL A 228 9.45 -2.65 -6.44
CA VAL A 228 10.72 -3.16 -6.99
C VAL A 228 10.99 -4.60 -6.55
N LEU A 229 10.74 -4.93 -5.28
CA LEU A 229 11.05 -6.23 -4.70
C LEU A 229 9.88 -7.23 -4.80
N TRP A 230 8.77 -6.86 -5.43
CA TRP A 230 7.66 -7.78 -5.66
C TRP A 230 8.09 -9.10 -6.34
N PRO A 231 8.89 -9.09 -7.44
CA PRO A 231 9.37 -10.34 -8.05
C PRO A 231 10.23 -11.20 -7.10
N PHE A 232 10.92 -10.58 -6.15
CA PHE A 232 11.70 -11.30 -5.14
C PHE A 232 10.80 -12.01 -4.12
N LEU A 233 9.73 -11.36 -3.66
CA LEU A 233 8.86 -11.83 -2.59
C LEU A 233 7.66 -12.67 -3.03
N ALA A 234 7.16 -12.50 -4.25
CA ALA A 234 5.88 -13.04 -4.71
C ALA A 234 5.72 -14.56 -4.51
N SER A 235 6.82 -15.31 -4.56
CA SER A 235 6.83 -16.78 -4.39
C SER A 235 7.19 -17.27 -2.98
N LEU A 236 7.58 -16.38 -2.07
CA LEU A 236 8.20 -16.77 -0.79
C LEU A 236 7.18 -16.94 0.35
N ASN A 237 5.93 -16.51 0.17
CA ASN A 237 4.88 -16.52 1.20
C ASN A 237 5.35 -15.89 2.53
N ALA A 238 6.16 -14.84 2.45
CA ALA A 238 6.76 -14.19 3.60
C ALA A 238 5.70 -13.61 4.56
N ALA A 239 5.96 -13.71 5.87
CA ALA A 239 5.19 -13.02 6.89
C ALA A 239 5.17 -11.50 6.63
N GLY A 240 4.07 -10.82 6.98
CA GLY A 240 3.90 -9.38 6.72
C GLY A 240 5.05 -8.56 7.29
N LEU A 241 5.39 -8.74 8.56
CA LEU A 241 6.49 -8.01 9.21
C LEU A 241 7.88 -8.33 8.63
N VAL A 242 8.06 -9.49 7.99
CA VAL A 242 9.30 -9.80 7.25
C VAL A 242 9.38 -8.96 5.98
N GLN A 243 8.26 -8.80 5.27
CA GLN A 243 8.17 -7.94 4.08
C GLN A 243 8.37 -6.47 4.46
N GLU A 244 7.63 -5.99 5.46
CA GLU A 244 7.72 -4.59 5.92
C GLU A 244 9.09 -4.26 6.53
N GLY A 245 9.71 -5.20 7.26
CA GLY A 245 11.08 -5.06 7.74
C GLY A 245 12.09 -4.94 6.61
N LEU A 246 11.95 -5.75 5.54
CA LEU A 246 12.79 -5.63 4.35
C LEU A 246 12.63 -4.25 3.70
N MET A 247 11.39 -3.78 3.47
CA MET A 247 11.14 -2.46 2.85
C MET A 247 11.66 -1.32 3.72
N THR A 248 11.51 -1.44 5.04
CA THR A 248 12.00 -0.45 6.00
C THR A 248 13.52 -0.40 6.04
N TRP A 249 14.18 -1.57 5.95
CA TRP A 249 15.64 -1.61 5.90
C TRP A 249 16.19 -0.96 4.62
N VAL A 250 15.60 -1.24 3.45
CA VAL A 250 16.13 -0.71 2.18
C VAL A 250 15.64 0.70 1.84
N GLY A 251 14.40 1.03 2.21
CA GLY A 251 13.68 2.24 1.77
C GLY A 251 13.27 3.18 2.89
N GLY A 252 13.60 2.85 4.15
CA GLY A 252 13.22 3.66 5.30
C GLY A 252 11.73 3.55 5.63
N SER A 253 11.24 4.41 6.52
CA SER A 253 9.82 4.50 6.91
C SER A 253 9.51 5.90 7.43
N ALA A 254 8.25 6.35 7.32
CA ALA A 254 7.85 7.71 7.71
C ALA A 254 8.61 8.83 6.99
N GLY A 255 9.30 8.51 5.89
CA GLY A 255 10.21 9.43 5.21
C GLY A 255 11.56 9.63 5.91
N LEU A 256 11.92 8.76 6.85
CA LEU A 256 13.26 8.68 7.45
C LEU A 256 14.01 7.50 6.83
N ASP A 257 15.33 7.62 6.67
CA ASP A 257 16.16 6.49 6.27
C ASP A 257 16.27 5.49 7.44
N PHE A 258 16.59 4.23 7.15
CA PHE A 258 16.66 3.14 8.15
C PHE A 258 17.45 3.52 9.41
N LYS A 259 18.60 4.18 9.25
CA LYS A 259 19.47 4.60 10.37
C LYS A 259 18.79 5.61 11.30
N ASP A 260 17.95 6.48 10.75
CA ASP A 260 17.32 7.57 11.49
C ASP A 260 16.13 7.07 12.34
N LEU A 261 15.65 5.85 12.08
CA LEU A 261 14.61 5.16 12.86
C LEU A 261 15.16 4.53 14.15
N LEU A 262 16.45 4.20 14.17
CA LEU A 262 17.07 3.39 15.23
C LEU A 262 17.07 4.04 16.62
N PRO A 263 17.31 5.36 16.78
CA PRO A 263 17.26 5.99 18.10
C PRO A 263 15.89 5.85 18.77
N GLY A 264 14.81 6.02 18.00
CA GLY A 264 13.44 5.85 18.50
C GLY A 264 13.14 4.41 18.89
N LEU A 265 13.56 3.45 18.06
CA LEU A 265 13.42 2.02 18.37
C LEU A 265 14.20 1.65 19.64
N LYS A 266 15.46 2.09 19.76
CA LYS A 266 16.29 1.83 20.94
C LYS A 266 15.61 2.36 22.20
N GLN A 267 15.20 3.63 22.19
CA GLN A 267 14.52 4.24 23.34
C GLN A 267 13.27 3.45 23.75
N TYR A 268 12.48 3.00 22.77
CA TYR A 268 11.30 2.19 23.03
C TYR A 268 11.66 0.84 23.68
N LEU A 269 12.67 0.14 23.15
CA LEU A 269 13.08 -1.16 23.66
C LEU A 269 13.70 -1.07 25.06
N ASP A 270 14.44 -0.02 25.37
CA ASP A 270 14.99 0.23 26.71
C ASP A 270 13.86 0.44 27.74
N ALA A 271 12.78 1.12 27.34
CA ALA A 271 11.60 1.34 28.18
C ALA A 271 10.69 0.10 28.31
N HIS A 272 10.85 -0.90 27.44
CA HIS A 272 10.03 -2.12 27.41
C HIS A 272 10.92 -3.37 27.41
N PRO A 273 11.61 -3.69 28.52
CA PRO A 273 12.57 -4.78 28.57
C PRO A 273 11.96 -6.17 28.29
N ASP A 274 10.67 -6.34 28.59
CA ASP A 274 9.96 -7.62 28.41
C ASP A 274 9.48 -7.87 26.97
N LEU A 275 9.59 -6.88 26.07
CA LEU A 275 9.17 -7.05 24.68
C LEU A 275 10.10 -8.02 23.94
N THR A 276 9.52 -9.04 23.31
CA THR A 276 10.24 -10.02 22.49
C THR A 276 9.86 -9.90 21.02
N LEU A 277 10.71 -10.41 20.12
CA LEU A 277 10.41 -10.54 18.69
C LEU A 277 9.14 -11.35 18.42
N GLU A 278 8.87 -12.38 19.23
CA GLU A 278 7.63 -13.16 19.15
C GLU A 278 6.41 -12.31 19.53
N GLY A 279 6.51 -11.53 20.60
CA GLY A 279 5.48 -10.57 20.99
C GLY A 279 5.21 -9.53 19.91
N VAL A 280 6.26 -9.01 19.27
CA VAL A 280 6.14 -8.08 18.13
C VAL A 280 5.48 -8.74 16.93
N LEU A 281 5.80 -10.00 16.62
CA LEU A 281 5.15 -10.73 15.52
C LEU A 281 3.66 -11.00 15.77
N ALA A 282 3.32 -11.36 17.01
CA ALA A 282 1.96 -11.73 17.38
C ALA A 282 1.06 -10.50 17.56
N ASN A 283 1.56 -9.44 18.18
CA ASN A 283 0.81 -8.23 18.49
C ASN A 283 1.75 -7.01 18.50
N PRO A 284 2.12 -6.48 17.32
CA PRO A 284 3.02 -5.34 17.24
C PRO A 284 2.40 -4.12 17.94
N PRO A 285 3.20 -3.34 18.71
CA PRO A 285 2.75 -2.07 19.24
C PRO A 285 2.22 -1.15 18.13
N LEU A 286 1.19 -0.37 18.44
CA LEU A 286 0.71 0.66 17.51
C LEU A 286 1.82 1.68 17.23
N ARG A 287 1.92 2.06 15.96
CA ARG A 287 2.81 3.12 15.49
C ARG A 287 2.58 4.42 16.28
N LYS A 288 3.68 5.10 16.64
CA LYS A 288 3.65 6.41 17.31
C LYS A 288 4.57 7.38 16.59
N GLY A 289 3.99 8.33 15.86
CA GLY A 289 4.75 9.23 15.00
C GLY A 289 5.51 8.46 13.92
N ALA A 290 6.83 8.63 13.88
CA ALA A 290 7.71 7.92 12.96
C ALA A 290 8.10 6.49 13.42
N LEU A 291 7.96 6.17 14.71
CA LEU A 291 8.34 4.87 15.27
C LEU A 291 7.29 3.81 14.96
N ASP A 292 7.72 2.75 14.28
CA ASP A 292 6.96 1.51 14.11
C ASP A 292 7.81 0.34 14.58
N VAL A 293 7.54 -0.14 15.80
CA VAL A 293 8.35 -1.18 16.46
C VAL A 293 8.37 -2.49 15.65
N GLY A 294 7.27 -2.78 14.94
CA GLY A 294 7.19 -3.93 14.06
C GLY A 294 8.15 -3.78 12.89
N TYR A 295 8.03 -2.69 12.16
CA TYR A 295 8.76 -2.46 10.92
C TYR A 295 10.24 -2.22 11.20
N ASP A 296 10.54 -1.31 12.13
CA ASP A 296 11.91 -0.91 12.49
C ASP A 296 12.65 -2.10 13.13
N GLY A 297 11.96 -2.85 14.00
CA GLY A 297 12.50 -4.04 14.64
C GLY A 297 12.84 -5.14 13.65
N PHE A 298 11.94 -5.43 12.70
CA PHE A 298 12.18 -6.43 11.67
C PHE A 298 13.15 -5.96 10.58
N ALA A 299 13.32 -4.66 10.39
CA ALA A 299 14.38 -4.10 9.55
C ALA A 299 15.77 -4.37 10.14
N VAL A 300 15.93 -4.23 11.45
CA VAL A 300 17.18 -4.62 12.13
C VAL A 300 17.44 -6.11 11.97
N LEU A 301 16.42 -6.96 12.16
CA LEU A 301 16.58 -8.41 11.98
C LEU A 301 16.90 -8.78 10.52
N CYS A 302 16.29 -8.10 9.55
CA CYS A 302 16.59 -8.25 8.12
C CYS A 302 18.05 -7.91 7.84
N LYS A 303 18.52 -6.77 8.35
CA LYS A 303 19.92 -6.35 8.23
C LYS A 303 20.87 -7.39 8.86
N MET A 304 20.55 -7.92 10.04
CA MET A 304 21.38 -8.95 10.68
C MET A 304 21.50 -10.21 9.80
N VAL A 305 20.38 -10.67 9.23
CA VAL A 305 20.36 -11.83 8.33
C VAL A 305 21.14 -11.54 7.05
N TYR A 306 21.02 -10.32 6.51
CA TYR A 306 21.80 -9.89 5.35
C TYR A 306 23.30 -9.80 5.64
N ASP A 307 23.71 -9.26 6.80
CA ASP A 307 25.11 -9.11 7.17
C ASP A 307 25.85 -10.46 7.23
N VAL A 308 25.13 -11.56 7.52
CA VAL A 308 25.68 -12.92 7.57
C VAL A 308 25.53 -13.68 6.26
N GLY A 309 24.34 -13.64 5.65
CA GLY A 309 23.98 -14.50 4.52
C GLY A 309 23.77 -13.77 3.19
N GLY A 310 23.94 -12.45 3.16
CA GLY A 310 23.57 -11.59 2.04
C GLY A 310 22.11 -11.77 1.63
N ILE A 311 21.83 -11.57 0.34
CA ILE A 311 20.49 -11.71 -0.25
C ILE A 311 19.98 -13.16 -0.15
N ALA A 312 20.88 -14.15 -0.19
CA ALA A 312 20.51 -15.55 -0.01
C ALA A 312 19.97 -15.82 1.40
N GLY A 313 20.58 -15.20 2.42
CA GLY A 313 20.08 -15.21 3.79
C GLY A 313 18.68 -14.58 3.89
N VAL A 314 18.52 -13.38 3.32
CA VAL A 314 17.20 -12.69 3.29
C VAL A 314 16.14 -13.54 2.60
N ARG A 315 16.47 -14.16 1.46
CA ARG A 315 15.57 -15.08 0.75
C ARG A 315 15.20 -16.27 1.61
N SER A 316 16.18 -16.93 2.24
CA SER A 316 15.92 -18.07 3.13
C SER A 316 15.03 -17.70 4.30
N TRP A 317 15.18 -16.49 4.84
CA TRP A 317 14.35 -16.01 5.94
C TRP A 317 12.93 -15.66 5.48
N ALA A 318 12.79 -14.95 4.36
CA ALA A 318 11.50 -14.64 3.75
C ALA A 318 10.72 -15.92 3.33
N SER A 319 11.41 -17.01 3.02
CA SER A 319 10.81 -18.32 2.73
C SER A 319 10.33 -19.10 3.97
N ALA A 320 10.50 -18.58 5.19
CA ALA A 320 10.06 -19.27 6.41
C ALA A 320 8.52 -19.39 6.53
N GLY A 321 7.77 -18.71 5.66
CA GLY A 321 6.32 -18.68 5.68
C GLY A 321 5.78 -17.61 6.63
N ARG A 322 4.54 -17.82 7.11
CA ARG A 322 3.81 -16.86 7.96
C ARG A 322 3.73 -17.24 9.43
N ASP A 323 4.19 -18.45 9.79
CA ASP A 323 4.19 -18.90 11.17
C ASP A 323 5.28 -18.15 11.96
N PRO A 324 4.94 -17.41 13.04
CA PRO A 324 5.91 -16.63 13.80
C PRO A 324 7.10 -17.44 14.30
N ARG A 325 6.86 -18.68 14.76
CA ARG A 325 7.92 -19.55 15.26
C ARG A 325 8.87 -19.96 14.15
N ALA A 326 8.35 -20.39 12.99
CA ALA A 326 9.16 -20.71 11.82
C ALA A 326 10.04 -19.53 11.37
N VAL A 327 9.50 -18.30 11.39
CA VAL A 327 10.24 -17.07 11.07
C VAL A 327 11.43 -16.86 12.02
N LEU A 328 11.20 -16.98 13.33
CA LEU A 328 12.25 -16.75 14.34
C LEU A 328 13.26 -17.90 14.40
N THR A 329 12.83 -19.15 14.33
CA THR A 329 13.73 -20.31 14.26
C THR A 329 14.64 -20.23 13.04
N THR A 330 14.10 -19.79 11.88
CA THR A 330 14.90 -19.60 10.67
C THR A 330 15.92 -18.48 10.83
N ALA A 331 15.54 -17.35 11.43
CA ALA A 331 16.47 -16.26 11.71
C ALA A 331 17.60 -16.70 12.66
N ALA A 332 17.27 -17.37 13.76
CA ALA A 332 18.25 -17.89 14.72
C ALA A 332 19.24 -18.85 14.06
N ARG A 333 18.75 -19.76 13.22
CA ARG A 333 19.58 -20.69 12.44
C ARG A 333 20.53 -19.96 11.49
N LEU A 334 20.03 -18.96 10.74
CA LEU A 334 20.84 -18.18 9.79
C LEU A 334 21.92 -17.35 10.51
N LEU A 335 21.62 -16.86 11.71
CA LEU A 335 22.54 -16.11 12.56
C LEU A 335 23.46 -17.00 13.41
N ASN A 336 23.31 -18.33 13.29
CA ASN A 336 24.05 -19.32 14.07
C ASN A 336 24.01 -19.08 15.60
N VAL A 337 22.82 -18.78 16.12
CA VAL A 337 22.58 -18.61 17.56
C VAL A 337 21.43 -19.48 18.04
N PRO A 338 21.42 -19.89 19.33
CA PRO A 338 20.23 -20.48 19.92
C PRO A 338 19.05 -19.49 19.86
N GLU A 339 17.84 -19.99 19.59
CA GLU A 339 16.63 -19.16 19.54
C GLU A 339 16.41 -18.35 20.84
N THR A 340 16.78 -18.94 21.98
CA THR A 340 16.73 -18.29 23.30
C THR A 340 17.65 -17.07 23.43
N GLN A 341 18.65 -16.92 22.55
CA GLN A 341 19.56 -15.77 22.52
C GLN A 341 19.18 -14.72 21.45
N LEU A 342 18.26 -15.05 20.53
CA LEU A 342 17.93 -14.18 19.40
C LEU A 342 17.45 -12.80 19.85
N ASN A 343 16.56 -12.72 20.85
CA ASN A 343 16.08 -11.44 21.40
C ASN A 343 17.20 -10.57 21.95
N ARG A 344 18.16 -11.18 22.65
CA ARG A 344 19.31 -10.46 23.22
C ARG A 344 20.21 -9.94 22.12
N LEU A 345 20.52 -10.77 21.12
CA LEU A 345 21.35 -10.38 19.98
C LEU A 345 20.68 -9.25 19.17
N TRP A 346 19.38 -9.36 18.92
CA TRP A 346 18.62 -8.32 18.22
C TRP A 346 18.65 -6.98 18.97
N ARG A 347 18.39 -6.96 20.28
CA ARG A 347 18.48 -5.74 21.11
C ARG A 347 19.88 -5.15 21.16
N GLN A 348 20.91 -6.01 21.22
CA GLN A 348 22.30 -5.56 21.12
C GLN A 348 22.53 -4.87 19.77
N ARG A 349 22.06 -5.46 18.67
CA ARG A 349 22.21 -4.88 17.34
C ARG A 349 21.48 -3.54 17.19
N VAL A 350 20.28 -3.39 17.77
CA VAL A 350 19.58 -2.09 17.83
C VAL A 350 20.45 -1.05 18.55
N SER A 351 21.06 -1.42 19.67
CA SER A 351 21.90 -0.50 20.45
C SER A 351 23.18 -0.12 19.70
N ASP A 352 23.85 -1.09 19.07
CA ASP A 352 25.08 -0.86 18.31
C ASP A 352 24.82 0.11 17.15
N LEU A 353 23.81 -0.19 16.33
CA LEU A 353 23.47 0.63 15.16
C LEU A 353 22.91 2.00 15.57
N GLY A 354 22.24 2.09 16.72
CA GLY A 354 21.73 3.35 17.26
C GLY A 354 22.80 4.24 17.91
N SER A 355 24.01 3.73 18.12
CA SER A 355 25.14 4.44 18.77
C SER A 355 26.29 4.80 17.80
N GLU A 356 26.19 4.46 16.52
CA GLU A 356 27.20 4.81 15.50
C GLU A 356 27.18 6.32 15.10
N HIS A 357 26.51 7.15 15.91
CA HIS A 357 26.33 8.60 15.76
C HIS A 357 26.44 9.29 17.13
#